data_AF-A0A2V6LMZ2-F1
#
_entry.id   AF-A0A2V6LMZ2-F1
#
_cell.length_a   1.000
_cell.length_b   1.000
_cell.length_c   1.000
_cell.angle_alpha   90.00
_cell.angle_beta   90.00
_cell.angle_gamma   90.00
#
_symmetry.space_group_name_H-M   'P 1'
#
loop_
_entity.id
_entity.type
_entity.pdbx_description
1 polymer ?
#
loop_
_entity_poly.entity_id
_entity_poly.type
_entity_poly.pdbx_seq_one_letter_code
_entity_poly.pdbx_strand_id
1 'polypeptide(L)' 'MQIKAQEEIWPLKEPFRISRGSRTEARVIVVTVTDGKHTGRGEGVPLARYGQ' A
#
# COMPACT_ATOMS: atom_id res chain seq x y z
N MET A 1 -10.21 2.29 20.51
CA MET A 1 -9.56 2.59 19.22
C MET A 1 -8.12 2.07 19.16
N GLN A 2 -7.82 1.22 18.17
CA GLN A 2 -6.49 0.72 17.81
C GLN A 2 -6.23 0.98 16.33
N ILE A 3 -5.02 1.38 15.97
CA ILE A 3 -4.57 1.58 14.58
C ILE A 3 -3.36 0.69 14.34
N LYS A 4 -3.40 -0.11 13.27
CA LYS A 4 -2.27 -0.90 12.78
C LYS A 4 -1.96 -0.50 11.35
N ALA A 5 -0.74 -0.05 11.10
CA ALA A 5 -0.22 0.19 9.76
C ALA A 5 0.89 -0.82 9.46
N GLN A 6 0.86 -1.42 8.28
CA GLN A 6 1.88 -2.37 7.83
C GLN A 6 2.12 -2.20 6.33
N GLU A 7 3.37 -2.39 5.91
CA GLU A 7 3.71 -2.52 4.49
C GLU A 7 3.38 -3.94 4.03
N GLU A 8 2.71 -4.04 2.89
CA GLU A 8 2.50 -5.28 2.18
C GLU A 8 3.09 -5.15 0.77
N ILE A 9 3.78 -6.21 0.32
CA ILE A 9 4.37 -6.28 -1.02
C ILE A 9 3.55 -7.25 -1.84
N TRP A 10 2.91 -6.75 -2.90
CA TRP A 10 2.07 -7.56 -3.78
C TRP A 10 2.74 -7.69 -5.14
N PRO A 11 2.99 -8.93 -5.63
CA PRO A 11 3.57 -9.13 -6.95
C PRO A 11 2.59 -8.68 -8.03
N LEU A 12 3.10 -8.01 -9.06
CA LEU A 12 2.32 -7.68 -10.25
C LEU A 12 2.25 -8.90 -11.17
N LYS A 13 1.11 -9.07 -11.84
CA LYS A 13 0.92 -10.14 -12.84
C LYS A 13 1.97 -10.08 -13.95
N GLU A 14 2.39 -8.87 -14.32
CA GLU A 14 3.43 -8.59 -15.30
C GLU A 14 4.15 -7.28 -14.94
N PRO A 15 5.37 -7.03 -15.45
CA PRO A 15 6.08 -5.78 -15.18
C PRO A 15 5.29 -4.55 -15.65
N PHE A 16 4.99 -3.63 -14.73
CA PHE A 16 4.36 -2.35 -15.05
C PHE A 16 5.45 -1.32 -15.42
N ARG A 17 5.41 -0.80 -16.65
CA ARG A 17 6.44 0.11 -17.17
C ARG A 17 5.86 1.42 -17.66
N ILE A 18 6.51 2.51 -17.27
CA ILE A 18 6.29 3.86 -17.79
C ILE A 18 7.64 4.45 -18.22
N SER A 19 7.65 5.62 -18.86
CA SER A 19 8.90 6.27 -19.31
C SER A 19 9.93 6.50 -18.18
N ARG A 20 9.48 6.60 -16.93
CA ARG A 20 10.31 6.83 -15.74
C ARG A 20 10.86 5.56 -15.07
N GLY A 21 10.52 4.37 -15.57
CA GLY A 21 11.00 3.09 -15.03
C GLY A 21 9.95 1.98 -15.06
N SER A 22 10.34 0.83 -14.53
CA SER A 22 9.48 -0.36 -14.40
C SER A 22 9.40 -0.85 -12.96
N ARG A 23 8.25 -1.42 -12.58
CA ARG A 23 8.05 -2.11 -11.30
C ARG A 23 7.49 -3.50 -11.55
N THR A 24 7.88 -4.44 -10.70
CA THR A 24 7.37 -5.83 -10.68
C THR A 24 6.49 -6.09 -9.44
N GLU A 25 6.46 -5.16 -8.49
CA GLU A 25 5.71 -5.25 -7.24
C GLU A 25 5.04 -3.92 -6.92
N ALA A 26 3.89 -3.99 -6.23
CA ALA A 26 3.23 -2.89 -5.58
C ALA A 26 3.53 -2.95 -4.08
N ARG A 27 4.10 -1.85 -3.54
CA ARG A 27 4.30 -1.68 -2.10
C ARG A 27 3.16 -0.84 -1.56
N VAL A 28 2.32 -1.44 -0.73
CA VAL A 28 1.08 -0.85 -0.24
C VAL A 28 1.18 -0.71 1.27
N ILE A 29 0.83 0.46 1.79
CA ILE A 29 0.57 0.62 3.22
C ILE A 29 -0.88 0.27 3.46
N VAL A 30 -1.10 -0.78 4.25
CA VAL A 30 -2.42 -1.21 4.69
C VAL A 30 -2.62 -0.73 6.12
N VAL A 31 -3.69 0.02 6.33
CA VAL A 31 -4.10 0.52 7.64
C VAL A 31 -5.39 -0.17 8.05
N THR A 32 -5.36 -0.80 9.21
CA THR A 32 -6.55 -1.33 9.88
C THR A 32 -6.85 -0.48 11.11
N VAL A 33 -8.07 0.01 11.21
CA VAL A 33 -8.58 0.75 12.37
C VAL A 33 -9.67 -0.07 13.02
N THR A 34 -9.54 -0.31 14.31
CA THR A 34 -10.52 -1.06 15.10
C THR A 34 -11.02 -0.22 16.26
N ASP A 35 -12.34 -0.10 16.39
CA ASP A 35 -12.99 0.56 17.52
C ASP A 35 -14.21 -0.23 18.00
N GLY A 36 -14.07 -0.86 19.17
CA GLY A 36 -15.04 -1.81 19.70
C GLY A 36 -15.28 -2.97 18.72
N LYS A 37 -16.52 -3.07 18.23
CA LYS A 37 -16.95 -4.09 17.25
C LYS A 37 -16.74 -3.67 15.79
N HIS A 38 -16.34 -2.43 15.54
CA HIS A 38 -16.19 -1.89 14.20
C HIS A 38 -14.72 -1.99 13.77
N THR A 39 -14.50 -2.49 12.55
CA THR A 39 -13.17 -2.55 11.93
C THR A 39 -13.27 -2.03 10.50
N GLY A 40 -12.40 -1.10 10.17
CA GLY A 40 -12.20 -0.58 8.81
C GLY A 40 -10.80 -0.87 8.31
N ARG A 41 -10.65 -1.01 6.99
CA ARG A 41 -9.37 -1.16 6.31
C ARG A 41 -9.24 -0.10 5.22
N GLY A 42 -8.08 0.52 5.13
CA GLY A 42 -7.71 1.44 4.06
C GLY A 42 -6.34 1.08 3.50
N GLU A 43 -6.10 1.48 2.26
CA GLU A 43 -4.83 1.23 1.57
C GLU A 43 -4.31 2.50 0.89
N GLY A 44 -2.98 2.63 0.82
CA GLY A 44 -2.30 3.71 0.13
C GLY A 44 -1.00 3.24 -0.48
N VAL A 45 -0.65 3.77 -1.65
CA VAL A 45 0.58 3.41 -2.38
C VAL A 45 1.54 4.60 -2.35
N PRO A 46 2.62 4.55 -1.54
CA PRO A 46 3.65 5.56 -1.55
C PRO A 46 4.31 5.63 -2.93
N LEU A 47 4.40 6.85 -3.47
CA LEU A 47 5.06 7.10 -4.74
C LEU A 47 6.32 7.93 -4.49
N ALA A 48 7.48 7.31 -4.73
CA ALA A 48 8.79 7.95 -4.62
C ALA A 48 8.89 9.30 -5.36
N ARG A 49 8.11 9.49 -6.44
CA ARG A 49 7.99 10.76 -7.16
C ARG A 49 7.60 11.94 -6.26
N TYR A 50 6.82 11.70 -5.21
CA TYR A 50 6.33 12.72 -4.28
C TYR A 50 7.10 12.74 -2.96
N GLY A 51 8.23 12.04 -2.85
CA GLY A 51 9.04 12.00 -1.63
C GLY A 51 8.35 11.33 -0.44
N GLN A 52 7.37 10.47 -0.72
CA GLN A 52 6.67 9.64 0.27
C GLN A 52 7.43 8.35 0.55
#